data_AF-A0A0M4LFC3-F1
#
_entry.id   AF-A0A0M4LFC3-F1
#
_cell.length_a   1.000
_cell.length_b   1.000
_cell.length_c   1.000
_cell.angle_alpha   90.00
_cell.angle_beta   90.00
_cell.angle_gamma   90.00
#
_symmetry.space_group_name_H-M   'P 1'
#
loop_
_entity.id
_entity.type
_entity.pdbx_description
1 polymer ?
#
loop_
_entity_poly.entity_id
_entity_poly.type
_entity_poly.pdbx_seq_one_letter_code
_entity_poly.pdbx_strand_id
1 'polypeptide(L)'
;MFLDASAILAILLGEEEAPVFIEKMEKAKENCTSAIAVWEAVAGLCFEKTTKGKTVARSTVVEAKALVDDFIDFYSVKFVSIDSCEYQTALHAYMHFGKGTGSKARLNMGDCFAYACSQNYKLSLLFKGNDFIYTDIEQA
;
A
#
# COMPACT_ATOMS: atom_id res chain seq x y z
N MET A 1 -4.29 6.97 -9.51
CA MET A 1 -4.12 5.61 -8.97
C MET A 1 -3.50 5.72 -7.60
N PHE A 2 -4.04 5.02 -6.60
CA PHE A 2 -3.46 4.91 -5.28
C PHE A 2 -2.62 3.63 -5.20
N LEU A 3 -1.38 3.74 -4.74
CA LEU A 3 -0.43 2.65 -4.58
C LEU A 3 -0.45 2.19 -3.13
N ASP A 4 -0.92 0.96 -2.92
CA ASP A 4 -0.82 0.28 -1.64
C ASP A 4 0.62 -0.18 -1.35
N ALA A 5 0.94 -0.41 -0.08
CA ALA A 5 2.24 -0.91 0.37
C ALA A 5 2.63 -2.21 -0.35
N SER A 6 1.68 -3.12 -0.56
CA SER A 6 1.91 -4.40 -1.23
C SER A 6 2.36 -4.24 -2.69
N ALA A 7 1.84 -3.25 -3.42
CA ALA A 7 2.25 -2.96 -4.79
C ALA A 7 3.65 -2.33 -4.85
N ILE A 8 3.94 -1.40 -3.93
CA ILE A 8 5.28 -0.79 -3.82
C ILE A 8 6.33 -1.86 -3.52
N LEU A 9 6.04 -2.74 -2.55
CA LEU A 9 6.90 -3.87 -2.19
C LEU A 9 7.13 -4.81 -3.37
N ALA A 10 6.07 -5.16 -4.10
CA ALA A 10 6.18 -6.06 -5.24
C ALA A 10 7.15 -5.54 -6.31
N ILE A 11 7.10 -4.25 -6.59
CA ILE A 11 8.02 -3.61 -7.55
C ILE A 11 9.44 -3.59 -6.99
N LEU A 12 9.64 -3.14 -5.75
CA LEU A 12 10.97 -3.00 -5.15
C LEU A 12 11.69 -4.33 -4.92
N LEU A 13 10.94 -5.41 -4.69
CA LEU A 13 11.45 -6.76 -4.51
C LEU A 13 11.60 -7.52 -5.85
N GLY A 14 11.18 -6.92 -6.97
CA GLY A 14 11.25 -7.56 -8.29
C GLY A 14 10.39 -8.81 -8.38
N GLU A 15 9.20 -8.79 -7.77
CA GLU A 15 8.25 -9.89 -7.82
C GLU A 15 7.65 -10.07 -9.23
N GLU A 16 6.96 -11.19 -9.46
CA GLU A 16 6.43 -11.57 -10.79
C GLU A 16 5.47 -10.51 -11.35
N GLU A 17 4.70 -9.85 -10.50
CA GLU A 17 3.72 -8.84 -10.87
C GLU A 17 4.33 -7.46 -11.20
N ALA A 18 5.61 -7.24 -10.87
CA ALA A 18 6.26 -5.93 -10.99
C ALA A 18 6.14 -5.30 -12.39
N PRO A 19 6.37 -6.01 -13.51
CA PRO A 19 6.25 -5.43 -14.85
C PRO A 19 4.84 -4.89 -15.14
N VAL A 20 3.80 -5.61 -14.71
CA VAL A 20 2.40 -5.22 -14.92
C VAL A 20 2.06 -4.01 -14.06
N PHE A 21 2.56 -3.95 -12.83
CA PHE A 21 2.34 -2.79 -11.96
C PHE A 21 3.00 -1.52 -12.48
N ILE A 22 4.24 -1.63 -12.97
CA ILE A 22 4.95 -0.50 -13.59
C ILE A 22 4.19 0.00 -14.81
N GLU A 23 3.74 -0.89 -15.71
CA GLU A 23 2.95 -0.50 -16.89
C GLU A 23 1.66 0.25 -16.50
N LYS A 24 0.96 -0.20 -15.45
CA LYS A 24 -0.24 0.47 -14.93
C LYS A 24 0.08 1.85 -14.35
N MET A 25 1.16 1.97 -13.59
CA MET A 25 1.62 3.24 -13.02
C MET A 25 2.01 4.26 -14.09
N GLU A 26 2.65 3.82 -15.18
CA GLU A 26 3.05 4.69 -16.30
C GLU A 26 1.87 5.19 -17.12
N LYS A 27 0.81 4.39 -17.23
CA LYS A 27 -0.45 4.78 -17.91
C LYS A 27 -1.38 5.61 -17.02
N ALA A 28 -1.17 5.61 -15.71
CA ALA A 28 -1.99 6.38 -14.79
C ALA A 28 -1.79 7.88 -15.00
N LYS A 29 -2.88 8.66 -14.93
CA LYS A 29 -2.80 10.12 -14.95
C LYS A 29 -1.96 10.67 -13.80
N GLU A 30 -2.07 10.04 -12.63
CA GLU A 30 -1.27 10.34 -11.45
C GLU A 30 -1.16 9.12 -10.53
N ASN A 31 -0.02 9.03 -9.84
CA ASN A 31 0.26 8.03 -8.83
C ASN A 31 0.30 8.70 -7.46
N CYS A 32 -0.44 8.14 -6.51
CA CYS A 32 -0.54 8.64 -5.16
C CYS A 32 -0.34 7.51 -4.15
N THR A 33 0.10 7.83 -2.94
CA THR A 33 0.17 6.90 -1.81
C THR A 33 -0.09 7.65 -0.51
N SER A 34 -0.13 6.96 0.63
CA SER A 34 -0.29 7.58 1.95
C SER A 34 0.92 7.34 2.83
N ALA A 35 1.06 8.15 3.88
CA ALA A 35 2.13 7.97 4.88
C ALA A 35 2.08 6.58 5.55
N ILE A 36 0.88 5.97 5.66
CA ILE A 36 0.71 4.62 6.20
C ILE A 36 1.28 3.59 5.23
N ALA A 37 0.88 3.64 3.96
CA ALA A 37 1.35 2.69 2.95
C ALA A 37 2.87 2.76 2.76
N VAL A 38 3.46 3.97 2.80
CA VAL A 38 4.91 4.16 2.73
C VAL A 38 5.61 3.57 3.95
N TRP A 39 5.06 3.80 5.15
CA TRP A 39 5.62 3.19 6.37
C TRP A 39 5.57 1.66 6.30
N GLU A 40 4.46 1.08 5.83
CA GLU A 40 4.29 -0.36 5.67
C GLU A 40 5.23 -0.94 4.62
N ALA A 41 5.46 -0.24 3.50
CA ALA A 41 6.42 -0.65 2.49
C ALA A 41 7.86 -0.67 3.05
N VAL A 42 8.26 0.36 3.80
CA VAL A 42 9.59 0.39 4.46
C VAL A 42 9.71 -0.76 5.46
N ALA A 43 8.69 -0.97 6.30
CA ALA A 43 8.67 -2.05 7.29
C ALA A 43 8.69 -3.44 6.63
N GLY A 44 7.96 -3.61 5.54
CA GLY A 44 7.92 -4.85 4.74
C GLY A 44 9.29 -5.17 4.14
N LEU A 45 9.96 -4.18 3.52
CA LEU A 45 11.34 -4.36 3.03
C LEU A 45 12.30 -4.74 4.15
N CYS A 46 12.16 -4.13 5.33
CA CYS A 46 12.98 -4.49 6.49
C CYS A 46 12.76 -5.94 6.89
N PHE A 47 11.50 -6.40 6.89
CA PHE A 47 11.16 -7.77 7.22
C PHE A 47 11.76 -8.76 6.20
N GLU A 48 11.59 -8.50 4.90
CA GLU A 48 12.10 -9.36 3.83
C GLU A 48 13.63 -9.43 3.80
N LYS A 49 14.32 -8.32 4.07
CA LYS A 49 15.79 -8.27 4.12
C LYS A 49 16.39 -8.82 5.41
N THR A 50 15.59 -9.03 6.45
CA THR A 50 16.08 -9.51 7.75
C THR A 50 15.95 -11.02 7.83
N THR A 51 17.02 -11.71 8.21
CA THR A 51 16.97 -13.17 8.43
C THR A 51 15.91 -13.50 9.49
N LYS A 52 15.02 -14.46 9.17
CA LYS A 52 13.97 -14.92 10.07
C LYS A 52 14.51 -15.23 11.47
N GLY A 53 13.87 -14.66 12.49
CA GLY A 53 14.26 -14.80 13.90
C GLY A 53 15.33 -13.83 14.39
N LYS A 54 15.81 -12.92 13.54
CA LYS A 54 16.71 -11.82 13.95
C LYS A 54 15.97 -10.50 14.09
N THR A 55 16.55 -9.60 14.88
CA THR A 55 16.10 -8.21 15.01
C THR A 55 16.51 -7.40 13.78
N VAL A 56 15.61 -6.52 13.32
CA VAL A 56 15.90 -5.54 12.27
C VAL A 56 16.96 -4.56 12.76
N ALA A 57 18.06 -4.44 12.02
CA ALA A 57 19.11 -3.47 12.35
C ALA A 57 18.70 -2.05 11.93
N ARG A 58 19.19 -1.02 12.64
CA ARG A 58 18.92 0.38 12.27
C ARG A 58 19.38 0.72 10.85
N SER A 59 20.51 0.15 10.41
CA SER A 59 21.00 0.33 9.03
C SER A 59 20.01 -0.21 8.00
N THR A 60 19.39 -1.37 8.26
CA THR A 60 18.36 -1.93 7.39
C THR A 60 17.17 -1.00 7.22
N VAL A 61 16.74 -0.32 8.29
CA VAL A 61 15.67 0.68 8.22
C VAL A 61 16.06 1.88 7.35
N VAL A 62 17.29 2.37 7.50
CA VAL A 62 17.80 3.49 6.69
C VAL A 62 17.89 3.12 5.21
N GLU A 63 18.40 1.93 4.90
CA GLU A 63 18.50 1.42 3.52
C GLU A 63 17.13 1.17 2.90
N ALA A 64 16.19 0.57 3.65
CA ALA A 64 14.83 0.34 3.18
C ALA A 64 14.09 1.66 2.92
N LYS A 65 14.25 2.65 3.81
CA LYS A 65 13.68 3.98 3.61
C LYS A 65 14.23 4.64 2.35
N ALA A 66 15.55 4.63 2.16
CA ALA A 66 16.18 5.24 0.98
C ALA A 66 15.63 4.64 -0.32
N LEU A 67 15.45 3.32 -0.39
CA LEU A 67 14.88 2.67 -1.57
C LEU A 67 13.42 3.07 -1.84
N VAL A 68 12.62 3.24 -0.80
CA VAL A 68 11.22 3.68 -0.95
C VAL A 68 11.16 5.17 -1.33
N ASP A 69 12.02 6.00 -0.76
CA ASP A 69 12.14 7.42 -1.15
C ASP A 69 12.55 7.54 -2.63
N ASP A 70 13.57 6.78 -3.07
CA ASP A 70 14.02 6.76 -4.47
C ASP A 70 12.89 6.31 -5.41
N PHE A 71 12.07 5.34 -5.01
CA PHE A 71 10.89 4.91 -5.76
C PHE A 71 9.83 6.02 -5.87
N ILE A 72 9.54 6.70 -4.76
CA ILE A 72 8.57 7.80 -4.71
C ILE A 72 9.01 8.92 -5.65
N ASP A 73 10.29 9.29 -5.59
CA ASP A 73 10.86 10.35 -6.43
C ASP A 73 10.88 9.94 -7.91
N PHE A 74 11.35 8.72 -8.21
CA PHE A 74 11.44 8.21 -9.58
C PHE A 74 10.08 8.16 -10.28
N TYR A 75 9.05 7.65 -9.61
CA TYR A 75 7.68 7.55 -10.16
C TYR A 75 6.81 8.78 -9.88
N SER A 76 7.40 9.85 -9.30
CA SER A 76 6.68 11.09 -8.93
C SER A 76 5.39 10.82 -8.13
N VAL A 77 5.47 9.87 -7.19
CA VAL A 77 4.32 9.45 -6.37
C VAL A 77 3.99 10.55 -5.36
N LYS A 78 2.73 10.99 -5.35
CA LYS A 78 2.29 12.05 -4.43
C LYS A 78 1.74 11.47 -3.14
N PHE A 79 1.96 12.17 -2.02
CA PHE A 79 1.29 11.83 -0.78
C PHE A 79 -0.11 12.42 -0.73
N VAL A 80 -1.10 11.58 -0.43
CA VAL A 80 -2.41 12.04 0.02
C VAL A 80 -2.42 12.18 1.54
N SER A 81 -3.20 13.13 2.02
CA SER A 81 -3.33 13.39 3.46
C SER A 81 -4.29 12.39 4.10
N ILE A 82 -3.99 11.99 5.33
CA ILE A 82 -4.89 11.22 6.18
C ILE A 82 -5.37 12.15 7.29
N ASP A 83 -6.67 12.45 7.26
CA ASP A 83 -7.35 13.27 8.26
C ASP A 83 -8.59 12.51 8.79
N SER A 84 -9.44 13.21 9.52
CA SER A 84 -10.73 12.78 10.04
C SER A 84 -11.63 12.12 8.98
N CYS A 85 -11.58 12.57 7.73
CA CYS A 85 -12.33 11.96 6.63
C CYS A 85 -11.84 10.53 6.33
N GLU A 86 -10.52 10.36 6.17
CA GLU A 86 -9.91 9.05 5.91
C GLU A 86 -10.10 8.11 7.09
N TYR A 87 -10.02 8.63 8.32
CA TYR A 87 -10.34 7.85 9.52
C TYR A 87 -11.78 7.30 9.50
N GLN A 88 -12.77 8.14 9.19
CA GLN A 88 -14.17 7.71 9.15
C GLN A 88 -14.39 6.67 8.05
N THR A 89 -13.85 6.89 6.85
CA THR A 89 -13.97 5.94 5.75
C THR A 89 -13.20 4.64 6.04
N ALA A 90 -12.05 4.69 6.71
CA ALA A 90 -11.30 3.50 7.11
C ALA A 90 -12.06 2.67 8.16
N LEU A 91 -12.74 3.31 9.11
CA LEU A 91 -13.61 2.60 10.05
C LEU A 91 -14.83 1.97 9.36
N HIS A 92 -15.41 2.66 8.38
CA HIS A 92 -16.46 2.08 7.54
C HIS A 92 -15.94 0.84 6.81
N ALA A 93 -14.76 0.93 6.18
CA ALA A 93 -14.11 -0.20 5.52
C ALA A 93 -13.87 -1.36 6.50
N TYR A 94 -13.40 -1.08 7.71
CA TYR A 94 -13.20 -2.10 8.74
C TYR A 94 -14.51 -2.79 9.11
N MET A 95 -15.59 -2.03 9.33
CA MET A 95 -16.89 -2.58 9.71
C MET A 95 -17.44 -3.56 8.66
N HIS A 96 -17.25 -3.27 7.37
CA HIS A 96 -17.78 -4.08 6.27
C HIS A 96 -16.84 -5.18 5.78
N PHE A 97 -15.53 -4.91 5.80
CA PHE A 97 -14.52 -5.75 5.14
C PHE A 97 -13.38 -6.22 6.05
N GLY A 98 -13.31 -5.68 7.27
CA GLY A 98 -12.20 -5.87 8.19
C GLY A 98 -12.01 -7.29 8.72
N LYS A 99 -10.78 -7.58 9.10
CA LYS A 99 -10.43 -8.83 9.80
C LYS A 99 -11.18 -8.90 11.13
N GLY A 100 -11.90 -9.99 11.33
CA GLY A 100 -12.65 -10.27 12.57
C GLY A 100 -14.14 -9.91 12.50
N THR A 101 -14.62 -9.28 11.41
CA THR A 101 -16.05 -8.96 11.24
C THR A 101 -16.88 -10.09 10.63
N GLY A 102 -16.23 -11.17 10.18
CA GLY A 102 -16.85 -12.25 9.40
C GLY A 102 -16.81 -12.02 7.88
N SER A 103 -16.28 -10.88 7.43
CA SER A 103 -16.07 -10.61 6.00
C SER A 103 -15.00 -11.53 5.38
N LYS A 104 -15.17 -11.86 4.10
CA LYS A 104 -14.20 -12.66 3.32
C LYS A 104 -12.95 -11.86 2.94
N ALA A 105 -13.07 -10.53 2.79
CA ALA A 105 -11.94 -9.64 2.46
C ALA A 105 -10.88 -9.65 3.56
N ARG A 106 -11.32 -9.59 4.84
CA ARG A 106 -10.47 -9.63 6.03
C ARG A 106 -9.39 -8.53 6.05
N LEU A 107 -9.75 -7.32 5.63
CA LEU A 107 -8.86 -6.16 5.57
C LEU A 107 -8.19 -5.90 6.93
N ASN A 108 -6.88 -5.68 6.90
CA ASN A 108 -6.13 -5.20 8.06
C ASN A 108 -6.23 -3.66 8.18
N MET A 109 -5.53 -3.05 9.14
CA MET A 109 -5.58 -1.60 9.35
C MET A 109 -5.04 -0.81 8.14
N GLY A 110 -3.88 -1.20 7.60
CA GLY A 110 -3.27 -0.59 6.42
C GLY A 110 -4.22 -0.66 5.23
N ASP A 111 -4.79 -1.83 4.97
CA ASP A 111 -5.76 -2.03 3.89
C ASP A 111 -7.00 -1.13 4.03
N CYS A 112 -7.49 -0.93 5.26
CA CYS A 112 -8.63 -0.04 5.52
C CYS A 112 -8.28 1.42 5.18
N PHE A 113 -7.05 1.86 5.44
CA PHE A 113 -6.60 3.19 5.05
C PHE A 113 -6.30 3.30 3.55
N ALA A 114 -5.80 2.25 2.91
CA ALA A 114 -5.64 2.20 1.46
C ALA A 114 -7.02 2.30 0.76
N TYR A 115 -8.01 1.54 1.25
CA TYR A 115 -9.41 1.67 0.84
C TYR A 115 -9.91 3.11 1.02
N ALA A 116 -9.73 3.69 2.21
CA ALA A 116 -10.21 5.03 2.51
C ALA A 116 -9.60 6.10 1.60
N CYS A 117 -8.29 6.02 1.36
CA CYS A 117 -7.59 6.94 0.47
C CYS A 117 -8.06 6.78 -0.99
N SER A 118 -8.17 5.54 -1.47
CA SER A 118 -8.69 5.24 -2.81
C SER A 118 -10.11 5.80 -2.99
N GLN A 119 -11.00 5.56 -2.03
CA GLN A 119 -12.39 6.01 -2.07
C GLN A 119 -12.51 7.54 -1.99
N ASN A 120 -11.87 8.17 -1.00
CA ASN A 120 -12.02 9.61 -0.74
C ASN A 120 -11.38 10.47 -1.84
N TYR A 121 -10.23 10.05 -2.38
CA TYR A 121 -9.53 10.75 -3.44
C TYR A 121 -9.97 10.32 -4.86
N LYS A 122 -10.92 9.36 -4.96
CA LYS A 122 -11.45 8.83 -6.23
C LYS A 122 -10.35 8.28 -7.15
N LEU A 123 -9.49 7.47 -6.58
CA LEU A 123 -8.35 6.86 -7.28
C LEU A 123 -8.54 5.35 -7.32
N SER A 124 -8.34 4.72 -8.48
CA SER A 124 -8.23 3.26 -8.56
C SER A 124 -7.09 2.74 -7.69
N LEU A 125 -7.27 1.60 -7.04
CA LEU A 125 -6.33 1.01 -6.09
C LEU A 125 -5.43 -0.04 -6.77
N LEU A 126 -4.12 0.15 -6.70
CA LEU A 126 -3.12 -0.83 -7.11
C LEU A 126 -2.57 -1.54 -5.87
N PHE A 127 -2.74 -2.87 -5.83
CA PHE A 127 -2.33 -3.74 -4.73
C PHE A 127 -1.94 -5.11 -5.26
N LYS A 128 -1.22 -5.89 -4.45
CA LYS A 128 -0.92 -7.30 -4.72
C LYS A 128 -1.86 -8.21 -3.93
N GLY A 129 -2.24 -9.34 -4.52
CA GLY A 129 -2.98 -10.40 -3.83
C GLY A 129 -4.49 -10.28 -3.98
N ASN A 130 -5.23 -10.71 -2.96
CA ASN A 130 -6.68 -10.88 -3.02
C ASN A 130 -7.44 -10.02 -2.00
N ASP A 131 -6.77 -9.12 -1.28
CA ASP A 131 -7.36 -8.49 -0.10
C ASP A 131 -8.57 -7.61 -0.45
N PHE A 132 -8.56 -6.98 -1.63
CA PHE A 132 -9.64 -6.09 -2.06
C PHE A 132 -10.66 -6.74 -3.02
N ILE A 133 -10.53 -8.03 -3.38
CA ILE A 133 -11.43 -8.68 -4.35
C ILE A 133 -12.86 -8.88 -3.84
N TYR A 134 -13.03 -8.87 -2.51
CA TYR A 134 -14.33 -8.98 -1.85
C TYR A 134 -14.79 -7.63 -1.28
N THR A 135 -14.33 -6.54 -1.88
CA THR A 135 -14.72 -5.18 -1.54
C THR A 135 -15.39 -4.51 -2.76
N ASP A 136 -15.96 -3.34 -2.55
CA ASP A 136 -16.58 -2.50 -3.57
C ASP A 136 -15.62 -1.44 -4.16
N ILE A 137 -14.32 -1.51 -3.83
CA ILE A 137 -13.32 -0.56 -4.33
C ILE A 137 -12.97 -0.81 -5.81
N GLU A 138 -12.72 0.27 -6.55
CA GLU A 138 -12.22 0.19 -7.92
C GLU A 138 -10.75 -0.25 -7.93
N GLN A 139 -10.47 -1.37 -8.58
CA GLN A 139 -9.13 -1.93 -8.72
C GLN A 139 -8.48 -1.41 -10.01
N ALA A 140 -7.19 -1.09 -9.93
CA ALA A 140 -6.37 -0.68 -11.07
C ALA A 140 -5.94 -1.86 -11.95
#